data_AF-A0A1H6MKV0-F1
#
_entry.id   AF-A0A1H6MKV0-F1
#
_cell.length_a   1.000
_cell.length_b   1.000
_cell.length_c   1.000
_cell.angle_alpha   90.00
_cell.angle_beta   90.00
_cell.angle_gamma   90.00
#
_symmetry.space_group_name_H-M   'P 1'
#
loop_
_entity.id
_entity.type
_entity.pdbx_description
1 polymer ?
#
loop_
_entity_poly.entity_id
_entity_poly.type
_entity_poly.pdbx_seq_one_letter_code
_entity_poly.pdbx_strand_id
1 'polypeptide(L)' 'MDLASKLKAIRAKEGVTQSEFCDLVGLSLSTHKKYESGLFEMGFSALSKVLNHPRFTKYTLWLMVGQVAPESGQISPL' A
#
# COMPACT_ATOMS: atom_id res chain seq x y z
N MET A 1 -8.19 -10.74 -1.95
CA MET A 1 -8.13 -9.28 -2.11
C MET A 1 -7.08 -8.96 -3.14
N ASP A 2 -7.45 -8.23 -4.18
CA ASP A 2 -6.54 -7.68 -5.19
C ASP A 2 -5.69 -6.55 -4.61
N LEU A 3 -4.56 -6.26 -5.25
CA LEU A 3 -3.61 -5.24 -4.82
C LEU A 3 -4.26 -3.87 -4.62
N ALA A 4 -5.19 -3.50 -5.52
CA ALA A 4 -5.99 -2.29 -5.45
C ALA A 4 -6.76 -2.18 -4.11
N SER A 5 -7.44 -3.25 -3.73
CA SER A 5 -8.21 -3.34 -2.48
C SER A 5 -7.28 -3.28 -1.26
N LYS A 6 -6.11 -3.92 -1.35
CA LYS A 6 -5.13 -3.90 -0.26
C LYS A 6 -4.54 -2.52 -0.02
N LEU A 7 -4.18 -1.79 -1.08
CA LEU A 7 -3.70 -0.40 -1.00
C LEU A 7 -4.76 0.51 -0.37
N LYS A 8 -6.02 0.36 -0.78
CA LYS A 8 -7.14 1.12 -0.21
C LYS A 8 -7.33 0.85 1.29
N ALA A 9 -7.18 -0.40 1.72
CA ALA A 9 -7.27 -0.77 3.13
C ALA A 9 -6.14 -0.14 3.97
N ILE A 10 -4.89 -0.18 3.47
CA ILE A 10 -3.74 0.48 4.11
C ILE A 10 -4.01 1.98 4.26
N ARG A 11 -4.45 2.62 3.18
CA ARG A 11 -4.74 4.05 3.16
C ARG A 11 -5.85 4.44 4.14
N ALA A 12 -6.94 3.66 4.16
CA ALA A 12 -8.06 3.88 5.07
C ALA A 12 -7.63 3.71 6.54
N LYS A 13 -6.80 2.71 6.85
CA LYS A 13 -6.30 2.47 8.21
C LYS A 13 -5.39 3.60 8.70
N GLU A 14 -4.57 4.15 7.81
CA GLU A 14 -3.66 5.25 8.10
C GLU A 14 -4.35 6.62 8.09
N GLY A 15 -5.61 6.68 7.68
CA GLY A 15 -6.42 7.91 7.67
C GLY A 15 -5.93 8.96 6.67
N VAL A 16 -5.19 8.55 5.64
CA VAL A 16 -4.62 9.48 4.65
C VAL A 16 -5.44 9.53 3.37
N THR A 17 -5.47 10.68 2.72
CA THR A 17 -6.06 10.84 1.39
C THR A 17 -5.16 10.22 0.30
N GLN A 18 -5.69 10.07 -0.92
CA GLN A 18 -4.90 9.57 -2.05
C GLN A 18 -3.70 10.47 -2.34
N SER A 19 -3.88 11.80 -2.26
CA SER A 19 -2.79 12.76 -2.47
C SER A 19 -1.72 12.62 -1.40
N GLU A 20 -2.10 12.61 -0.12
CA GLU A 20 -1.14 12.44 0.97
C GLU A 20 -0.38 11.12 0.88
N PHE A 21 -1.06 10.03 0.51
CA PHE A 21 -0.38 8.75 0.26
C PHE A 21 0.68 8.90 -0.84
N CYS A 22 0.31 9.54 -1.96
CA CYS A 22 1.21 9.77 -3.09
C CYS A 22 2.42 10.62 -2.73
N ASP A 23 2.23 11.69 -1.96
CA ASP A 23 3.31 12.53 -1.45
C ASP A 23 4.25 11.74 -0.53
N LEU A 24 3.71 10.90 0.36
CA LEU A 24 4.51 10.07 1.28
C LEU A 24 5.39 9.05 0.54
N VAL A 25 4.84 8.36 -0.46
CA VAL A 25 5.59 7.31 -1.19
C VAL A 25 6.29 7.81 -2.46
N GLY A 26 6.12 9.08 -2.83
CA GLY A 26 6.68 9.66 -4.05
C GLY A 26 6.11 9.02 -5.33
N LEU A 27 4.79 8.86 -5.38
CA LEU A 27 4.04 8.44 -6.57
C LEU A 27 3.21 9.61 -7.13
N SER A 28 2.87 9.57 -8.40
CA SER A 28 1.91 10.54 -8.94
C SER A 28 0.47 10.13 -8.61
N LEU A 29 -0.38 11.10 -8.24
CA LEU A 29 -1.80 10.87 -7.95
C LEU A 29 -2.54 10.21 -9.11
N SER A 30 -2.23 10.59 -10.34
CA SER A 30 -2.81 10.02 -11.56
C SER A 30 -2.50 8.52 -11.71
N THR A 31 -1.28 8.10 -11.38
CA THR A 31 -0.87 6.69 -11.44
C THR A 31 -1.46 5.90 -10.29
N HIS A 32 -1.45 6.45 -9.06
CA HIS A 32 -2.03 5.79 -7.90
C HIS A 32 -3.53 5.55 -8.06
N LYS A 33 -4.28 6.50 -8.63
CA LYS A 33 -5.70 6.31 -8.96
C LYS A 33 -5.96 5.09 -9.85
N LYS A 34 -5.10 4.85 -10.85
CA LYS A 34 -5.21 3.69 -11.74
C LYS A 34 -4.93 2.37 -11.03
N TYR A 35 -4.02 2.38 -10.04
CA TYR A 35 -3.74 1.22 -9.20
C TYR A 35 -4.90 0.92 -8.24
N GLU A 36 -5.40 1.93 -7.52
CA GLU A 36 -6.51 1.76 -6.58
C GLU A 36 -7.84 1.42 -7.28
N SER A 37 -7.99 1.77 -8.56
CA SER A 37 -9.16 1.38 -9.36
C SER A 37 -9.04 -0.02 -9.97
N GLY A 38 -7.90 -0.70 -9.82
CA GLY A 38 -7.64 -2.01 -10.45
C GLY A 38 -7.53 -1.96 -11.97
N LEU A 39 -7.41 -0.77 -12.57
CA LEU A 39 -7.28 -0.61 -14.03
C LEU A 39 -5.87 -0.91 -14.53
N PHE A 40 -4.89 -0.89 -13.64
CA PHE A 40 -3.48 -1.11 -13.96
C PHE A 40 -2.79 -1.90 -12.85
N GLU A 41 -1.93 -2.82 -13.26
CA GLU A 41 -1.04 -3.51 -12.33
C GLU A 41 0.11 -2.60 -11.90
N MET A 42 0.43 -2.64 -10.61
CA MET A 42 1.50 -1.85 -10.04
C MET A 42 2.84 -2.55 -10.26
N GLY A 43 3.75 -1.89 -10.97
CA GLY A 43 5.10 -2.41 -11.18
C GLY A 43 5.94 -2.42 -9.90
N PHE A 44 7.00 -3.23 -9.89
CA PHE A 44 7.89 -3.40 -8.73
C PHE A 44 8.47 -2.08 -8.21
N SER A 45 8.83 -1.14 -9.09
CA SER A 45 9.38 0.18 -8.68
C SER A 45 8.39 0.97 -7.80
N ALA A 46 7.12 1.01 -8.18
CA ALA A 46 6.09 1.69 -7.40
C ALA A 46 5.75 0.93 -6.11
N LEU A 47 5.66 -0.40 -6.20
CA LEU A 47 5.42 -1.26 -5.03
C LEU A 47 6.53 -1.13 -4.00
N SER A 48 7.79 -1.15 -4.42
CA SER A 48 8.97 -1.04 -3.55
C SER A 48 8.99 0.27 -2.77
N LYS A 49 8.53 1.38 -3.36
CA LYS A 49 8.37 2.65 -2.64
C LYS A 49 7.38 2.56 -1.49
N VAL A 50 6.26 1.86 -1.68
CA VAL A 50 5.27 1.63 -0.62
C VAL A 50 5.85 0.72 0.46
N LEU A 51 6.49 -0.38 0.07
CA LEU A 51 7.03 -1.38 1.00
C LEU A 51 8.18 -0.85 1.87
N ASN A 52 9.05 -0.01 1.30
CA ASN A 52 10.18 0.57 2.03
C ASN A 52 9.84 1.85 2.79
N HIS A 53 8.61 2.37 2.68
CA HIS A 53 8.22 3.56 3.42
C HIS A 53 7.99 3.23 4.90
N PRO A 54 8.67 3.91 5.86
CA PRO A 54 8.65 3.54 7.28
C PRO A 54 7.25 3.39 7.88
N ARG A 55 6.29 4.18 7.39
CA ARG A 55 4.89 4.13 7.85
C ARG A 55 4.12 2.91 7.34
N PHE A 56 4.49 2.36 6.19
CA PHE A 56 3.75 1.30 5.50
C PHE A 56 4.48 -0.06 5.52
N THR A 57 5.77 -0.11 5.86
CA THR A 57 6.57 -1.35 5.93
C THR A 57 5.96 -2.43 6.82
N LYS A 58 5.22 -2.05 7.87
CA LYS A 58 4.46 -2.96 8.74
C LYS A 58 3.35 -3.75 8.04
N TYR A 59 2.94 -3.36 6.83
CA TYR A 59 1.93 -4.05 6.03
C TYR A 59 2.52 -4.95 4.94
N THR A 60 3.85 -5.06 4.85
CA THR A 60 4.55 -5.72 3.73
C THR A 60 4.11 -7.17 3.54
N LEU A 61 4.15 -7.96 4.62
CA LEU A 61 3.80 -9.38 4.58
C LEU A 61 2.35 -9.60 4.13
N TRP A 62 1.46 -8.73 4.63
CA TRP A 62 0.04 -8.77 4.30
C TRP A 62 -0.22 -8.32 2.85
N LEU A 63 0.47 -7.28 2.39
CA LEU A 63 0.34 -6.76 1.03
C LEU A 63 0.78 -7.81 0.01
N MET A 64 1.91 -8.49 0.26
CA MET A 64 2.52 -9.46 -0.66
C MET A 64 1.86 -10.85 -0.60
N VAL A 65 1.74 -11.44 0.58
CA VAL A 65 1.37 -12.86 0.76
C VAL A 65 0.03 -13.02 1.48
N GLY A 66 -0.54 -11.94 2.03
CA GLY A 66 -1.80 -11.99 2.77
C GLY A 66 -1.68 -12.56 4.19
N GLN A 67 -0.45 -12.76 4.66
CA GLN A 67 -0.16 -13.23 6.02
C GLN A 67 0.17 -12.06 6.94
N VAL A 68 0.05 -12.30 8.25
CA VAL A 68 0.48 -11.36 9.30
C VAL A 68 1.45 -12.07 10.23
N ALA A 69 2.41 -11.34 10.78
CA ALA A 69 3.35 -11.82 11.78
C ALA A 69 3.54 -10.71 12.82
N PRO A 70 2.59 -10.57 13.78
CA PRO A 70 2.60 -9.49 14.76
C PRO A 70 3.87 -9.45 15.61
N GLU A 71 4.46 -10.62 15.88
CA GLU A 71 5.73 -10.78 16.58
C GLU A 71 6.92 -10.08 15.89
N SER A 72 6.86 -9.97 14.56
CA SER A 72 7.85 -9.29 13.71
C SER A 72 7.38 -7.89 13.31
N GLY A 73 6.33 -7.36 13.94
CA GLY A 73 5.73 -6.06 13.61
C GLY A 73 4.98 -6.03 12.28
N GLN A 74 4.71 -7.18 11.66
CA GLN A 74 3.96 -7.28 10.40
C GLN A 74 2.47 -7.47 10.70
N ILE A 75 1.66 -6.45 10.43
CA ILE A 75 0.25 -6.39 10.81
C ILE A 75 -0.67 -6.26 9.59
N SER A 76 -1.95 -6.53 9.82
CA SER A 76 -3.02 -6.25 8.85
C SER A 76 -3.58 -4.85 9.08
N PRO A 77 -3.93 -4.11 8.01
CA PRO A 77 -4.67 -2.86 8.13
C PRO A 77 -6.18 -3.07 8.35
N LEU A 78 -6.69 -4.27 8.05
CA LEU A 78 -8.06 -4.71 8.39
C LEU A 78 -8.19 -4.90 9.90
#